data_AF-A0A954JMN3-F1
#
_entry.id   AF-A0A954JMN3-F1
#
_cell.length_a   1.000
_cell.length_b   1.000
_cell.length_c   1.000
_cell.angle_alpha   90.00
_cell.angle_beta   90.00
_cell.angle_gamma   90.00
#
_symmetry.space_group_name_H-M   'P 1'
#
loop_
_entity.id
_entity.type
_entity.pdbx_description
1 polymer ?
#
loop_
_entity_poly.entity_id
_entity_poly.type
_entity_poly.pdbx_seq_one_letter_code
_entity_poly.pdbx_strand_id
1 'polypeptide(L)'
;MRKPPPPSHKPGRSGWTLVECLSVISVMAVISVAGTKMIILLMNLDTGTAQDVAQRVALERLEDALRGDLRFATDVEPTNPGDGTTVLAVSRDPEESVRYVFSSGRVQRTIGEGRGAPREAFVLPGFDFDLLKDESLLRLTIQRDARVTADDQFLATSKNSRRFEFVIRIGVPAVERAEEDQR
;
A
#
# COMPACT_ATOMS: atom_id res chain seq x y z
N MET A 1 11.64 63.41 -68.13
CA MET A 1 12.25 62.15 -67.67
C MET A 1 11.23 61.40 -66.81
N ARG A 2 10.67 60.27 -67.29
CA ARG A 2 9.71 59.47 -66.52
C ARG A 2 10.48 58.39 -65.75
N LYS A 3 10.29 58.34 -64.43
CA LYS A 3 10.90 57.35 -63.53
C LYS A 3 10.34 55.97 -63.88
N PRO A 4 11.16 54.92 -64.07
CA PRO A 4 10.68 53.59 -64.42
C PRO A 4 9.82 53.01 -63.28
N PRO A 5 8.78 52.23 -63.59
CA PRO A 5 7.94 51.61 -62.57
C PRO A 5 8.74 50.60 -61.73
N PRO A 6 8.41 50.45 -60.43
CA PRO A 6 9.08 49.47 -59.58
C PRO A 6 8.80 48.04 -60.08
N PRO A 7 9.77 47.11 -59.92
CA PRO A 7 9.59 45.73 -60.35
C PRO A 7 8.45 45.07 -59.57
N SER A 8 7.46 44.55 -60.28
CA SER A 8 6.39 43.76 -59.69
C SER A 8 6.96 42.40 -59.23
N HIS A 9 7.22 42.24 -57.95
CA HIS A 9 7.52 40.93 -57.37
C HIS A 9 6.26 40.06 -57.50
N LYS A 10 6.25 39.12 -58.45
CA LYS A 10 5.22 38.09 -58.51
C LYS A 10 5.39 37.22 -57.24
N PRO A 11 4.36 37.08 -56.38
CA PRO A 11 4.45 36.16 -55.26
C PRO A 11 4.60 34.75 -55.83
N GLY A 12 5.78 34.15 -55.66
CA GLY A 12 6.03 32.77 -56.02
C GLY A 12 5.04 31.90 -55.25
N ARG A 13 4.14 31.23 -55.96
CA ARG A 13 3.25 30.21 -55.38
C ARG A 13 4.12 29.03 -54.93
N SER A 14 4.64 29.10 -53.71
CA SER A 14 5.26 27.97 -53.04
C SER A 14 4.15 27.05 -52.53
N GLY A 15 3.71 26.14 -53.38
CA GLY A 15 2.87 25.02 -52.96
C GLY A 15 3.75 24.01 -52.24
N TRP A 16 3.41 23.69 -50.99
CA TRP A 16 4.05 22.60 -50.27
C TRP A 16 3.93 21.32 -51.09
N THR A 17 5.05 20.62 -51.26
CA THR A 17 5.05 19.42 -52.10
C THR A 17 4.30 18.31 -51.40
N LEU A 18 3.57 17.47 -52.14
CA LEU A 18 2.80 16.35 -51.57
C LEU A 18 3.71 15.43 -50.71
N VAL A 19 4.97 15.29 -51.11
CA VAL A 19 6.01 14.53 -50.39
C VAL A 19 6.30 15.13 -49.01
N GLU A 20 6.33 16.45 -48.90
CA GLU A 20 6.56 17.17 -47.64
C GLU A 20 5.38 17.02 -46.67
N CYS A 21 4.14 17.06 -47.16
CA CYS A 21 2.98 16.78 -46.31
C CYS A 21 3.01 15.32 -45.78
N LEU A 22 3.41 14.37 -46.63
CA LEU A 22 3.46 12.96 -46.25
C LEU A 22 4.56 12.68 -45.20
N SER A 23 5.72 13.34 -45.32
CA SER A 23 6.78 13.22 -44.31
C SER A 23 6.35 13.79 -42.96
N VAL A 24 5.66 14.95 -42.95
CA VAL A 24 5.13 15.56 -41.71
C VAL A 24 4.10 14.65 -41.04
N ILE A 25 3.16 14.09 -41.80
CA ILE A 25 2.14 13.17 -41.23
C ILE A 25 2.80 11.93 -40.64
N SER A 26 3.80 11.36 -41.32
CA SER A 26 4.52 10.19 -40.81
C SER A 26 5.26 10.49 -39.50
N VAL A 27 5.94 11.63 -39.40
CA VAL A 27 6.65 12.03 -38.19
C VAL A 27 5.65 12.30 -37.06
N MET A 28 4.56 13.00 -37.35
CA MET A 28 3.50 13.26 -36.37
C MET A 28 2.89 11.97 -35.83
N ALA A 29 2.63 10.96 -36.67
CA ALA A 29 2.09 9.67 -36.24
C ALA A 29 3.01 8.97 -35.22
N VAL A 30 4.32 8.95 -35.48
CA VAL A 30 5.30 8.35 -34.56
C VAL A 30 5.34 9.10 -33.23
N ILE A 31 5.36 10.44 -33.28
CA ILE A 31 5.35 11.28 -32.08
C ILE A 31 4.07 11.07 -31.29
N SER A 32 2.91 10.97 -31.94
CA SER A 32 1.62 10.71 -31.27
C SER A 32 1.65 9.38 -30.52
N VAL A 33 2.12 8.30 -31.14
CA VAL A 33 2.20 6.98 -30.48
C VAL A 33 3.16 7.00 -29.29
N ALA A 34 4.33 7.64 -29.44
CA ALA A 34 5.29 7.79 -28.35
C ALA A 34 4.70 8.61 -27.20
N GLY A 35 4.01 9.71 -27.50
CA GLY A 35 3.32 10.56 -26.53
C GLY A 35 2.25 9.81 -25.76
N THR A 36 1.38 9.06 -26.43
CA THR A 36 0.33 8.26 -25.77
C THR A 36 0.93 7.22 -24.83
N LYS A 37 1.99 6.50 -25.26
CA LYS A 37 2.67 5.53 -24.39
C LYS A 37 3.28 6.18 -23.14
N MET A 38 3.88 7.37 -23.30
CA MET A 38 4.44 8.11 -22.18
C MET A 38 3.37 8.56 -21.19
N ILE A 39 2.21 9.03 -21.67
CA ILE A 39 1.08 9.42 -20.80
C ILE A 39 0.56 8.21 -20.02
N ILE A 40 0.34 7.07 -20.69
CA ILE A 40 -0.11 5.84 -20.01
C ILE A 40 0.90 5.41 -18.94
N LEU A 41 2.20 5.49 -19.25
CA LEU A 41 3.25 5.14 -18.29
C LEU A 41 3.25 6.08 -17.08
N LEU A 42 3.08 7.39 -17.29
CA LEU A 42 2.98 8.36 -16.19
C LEU A 42 1.73 8.12 -15.33
N MET A 43 0.59 7.85 -15.94
CA MET A 43 -0.64 7.53 -15.21
C MET A 43 -0.49 6.28 -14.34
N ASN A 44 0.16 5.24 -14.87
CA ASN A 44 0.42 4.01 -14.12
C ASN A 44 1.39 4.23 -12.95
N LEU A 45 2.41 5.09 -13.12
CA LEU A 45 3.33 5.47 -12.05
C LEU A 45 2.61 6.27 -10.95
N ASP A 46 1.74 7.20 -11.31
CA ASP A 46 0.95 7.99 -10.35
C ASP A 46 0.02 7.08 -9.53
N THR A 47 -0.64 6.13 -10.17
CA THR A 47 -1.50 5.18 -9.44
C THR A 47 -0.70 4.25 -8.52
N GLY A 48 0.46 3.78 -8.96
CA GLY A 48 1.33 2.92 -8.15
C GLY A 48 1.89 3.64 -6.92
N THR A 49 2.35 4.88 -7.10
CA THR A 49 2.87 5.70 -5.99
C THR A 49 1.78 6.08 -4.99
N ALA A 50 0.58 6.45 -5.46
CA ALA A 50 -0.56 6.73 -4.59
C ALA A 50 -0.95 5.51 -3.74
N GLN A 51 -0.96 4.32 -4.35
CA GLN A 51 -1.25 3.07 -3.64
C GLN A 51 -0.16 2.73 -2.62
N ASP A 52 1.12 2.88 -2.96
CA ASP A 52 2.24 2.63 -2.04
C ASP A 52 2.18 3.57 -0.82
N VAL A 53 1.86 4.86 -1.02
CA VAL A 53 1.67 5.82 0.07
C VAL A 53 0.47 5.45 0.93
N ALA A 54 -0.67 5.11 0.33
CA ALA A 54 -1.85 4.69 1.07
C ALA A 54 -1.61 3.44 1.92
N GLN A 55 -0.88 2.45 1.38
CA GLN A 55 -0.50 1.23 2.10
C GLN A 55 0.43 1.55 3.27
N ARG A 56 1.42 2.43 3.08
CA ARG A 56 2.33 2.85 4.15
C ARG A 56 1.60 3.54 5.29
N VAL A 57 0.69 4.46 4.98
CA VAL A 57 -0.14 5.15 5.99
C VAL A 57 -1.05 4.15 6.72
N ALA A 58 -1.62 3.17 6.02
CA ALA A 58 -2.44 2.13 6.64
C ALA A 58 -1.61 1.24 7.60
N LEU A 59 -0.36 0.93 7.22
CA LEU A 59 0.56 0.13 8.04
C LEU A 59 0.99 0.89 9.30
N GLU A 60 1.36 2.17 9.16
CA GLU A 60 1.72 3.04 10.28
C GLU A 60 0.55 3.19 11.27
N ARG A 61 -0.68 3.41 10.77
CA ARG A 61 -1.88 3.46 11.62
C ARG A 61 -2.18 2.15 12.32
N LEU A 62 -2.00 1.01 11.65
CA LEU A 62 -2.17 -0.31 12.25
C LEU A 62 -1.14 -0.53 13.36
N GLU A 63 0.12 -0.18 13.11
CA GLU A 63 1.20 -0.28 14.08
C GLU A 63 0.90 0.58 15.33
N ASP A 64 0.51 1.83 15.14
CA ASP A 64 0.18 2.74 16.24
C ASP A 64 -1.01 2.25 17.07
N ALA A 65 -2.08 1.78 16.40
CA ALA A 65 -3.23 1.21 17.08
C ALA A 65 -2.86 -0.04 17.87
N LEU A 66 -2.11 -0.97 17.26
CA LEU A 66 -1.69 -2.21 17.90
C LEU A 66 -0.76 -1.95 19.09
N ARG A 67 0.20 -1.04 18.94
CA ARG A 67 1.10 -0.64 20.03
C ARG A 67 0.33 0.01 21.17
N GLY A 68 -0.63 0.89 20.85
CA GLY A 68 -1.51 1.51 21.85
C GLY A 68 -2.37 0.49 22.59
N ASP A 69 -2.84 -0.54 21.90
CA ASP A 69 -3.64 -1.61 22.48
C ASP A 69 -2.85 -2.54 23.38
N LEU A 70 -1.68 -2.98 22.92
CA LEU A 70 -0.81 -3.88 23.67
C LEU A 70 -0.16 -3.20 24.88
N ARG A 71 0.02 -1.87 24.85
CA ARG A 71 0.58 -1.12 25.99
C ARG A 71 -0.24 -1.24 27.25
N PHE A 72 -1.56 -1.37 27.12
CA PHE A 72 -2.50 -1.48 28.25
C PHE A 72 -3.11 -2.89 28.35
N ALA A 73 -2.52 -3.87 27.67
CA ALA A 73 -3.03 -5.23 27.68
C ALA A 73 -2.64 -5.96 28.97
N THR A 74 -3.63 -6.57 29.60
CA THR A 74 -3.46 -7.52 30.69
C THR A 74 -3.26 -8.94 30.16
N ASP A 75 -3.95 -9.30 29.07
CA ASP A 75 -3.78 -10.58 28.38
C ASP A 75 -3.91 -10.43 26.86
N VAL A 76 -3.28 -11.34 26.13
CA VAL A 76 -3.21 -11.33 24.67
C VAL A 76 -3.28 -12.77 24.16
N GLU A 77 -4.35 -13.12 23.45
CA GLU A 77 -4.57 -14.48 22.95
C GLU A 77 -4.67 -14.50 21.41
N PRO A 78 -3.66 -15.06 20.72
CA PRO A 78 -3.75 -15.33 19.30
C PRO A 78 -4.52 -16.63 19.04
N THR A 79 -5.49 -16.60 18.13
CA THR A 79 -6.23 -17.78 17.68
C THR A 79 -6.15 -17.89 16.16
N ASN A 80 -5.80 -19.07 15.66
CA ASN A 80 -5.83 -19.40 14.25
C ASN A 80 -6.97 -20.39 13.99
N PRO A 81 -8.18 -19.92 13.65
CA PRO A 81 -9.34 -20.79 13.38
C PRO A 81 -9.18 -21.73 12.18
N GLY A 82 -8.12 -21.56 11.36
CA GLY A 82 -7.79 -22.48 10.25
C GLY A 82 -8.46 -22.13 8.92
N ASP A 83 -9.22 -21.03 8.85
CA ASP A 83 -9.87 -20.51 7.64
C ASP A 83 -9.00 -19.51 6.86
N GLY A 84 -7.70 -19.45 7.16
CA GLY A 84 -6.78 -18.42 6.64
C GLY A 84 -6.95 -17.05 7.30
N THR A 85 -7.74 -16.96 8.38
CA THR A 85 -7.74 -15.79 9.26
C THR A 85 -6.94 -16.06 10.53
N THR A 86 -6.36 -14.99 11.07
CA THR A 86 -5.76 -14.98 12.40
C THR A 86 -6.51 -13.97 13.24
N VAL A 87 -6.86 -14.36 14.46
CA VAL A 87 -7.55 -13.49 15.41
C VAL A 87 -6.59 -13.19 16.55
N LEU A 88 -6.52 -11.93 16.98
CA LEU A 88 -5.81 -11.53 18.19
C LEU A 88 -6.82 -10.87 19.12
N ALA A 89 -7.08 -11.52 20.24
CA ALA A 89 -7.83 -10.94 21.35
C ALA A 89 -6.86 -10.25 22.30
N VAL A 90 -7.15 -9.02 22.68
CA VAL A 90 -6.37 -8.20 23.60
C VAL A 90 -7.30 -7.76 24.74
N SER A 91 -7.07 -8.25 25.95
CA SER A 91 -7.85 -7.90 27.13
C SER A 91 -7.14 -6.77 27.87
N ARG A 92 -7.81 -5.63 28.11
CA ARG A 92 -7.23 -4.47 28.79
C ARG A 92 -7.66 -4.40 30.26
N ASP A 93 -8.97 -4.47 30.48
CA ASP A 93 -9.65 -4.45 31.77
C ASP A 93 -10.77 -5.52 31.71
N PRO A 94 -11.43 -5.94 32.82
CA PRO A 94 -12.41 -7.02 32.78
C PRO A 94 -13.63 -6.74 31.87
N GLU A 95 -13.84 -5.48 31.48
CA GLU A 95 -14.95 -5.06 30.61
C GLU A 95 -14.53 -4.56 29.22
N GLU A 96 -13.23 -4.35 28.96
CA GLU A 96 -12.74 -3.85 27.67
C GLU A 96 -11.79 -4.85 26.99
N SER A 97 -12.27 -5.44 25.91
CA SER A 97 -11.49 -6.28 25.01
C SER A 97 -11.33 -5.60 23.65
N VAL A 98 -10.20 -5.80 22.99
CA VAL A 98 -10.01 -5.43 21.59
C VAL A 98 -9.75 -6.69 20.78
N ARG A 99 -10.47 -6.82 19.67
CA ARG A 99 -10.31 -7.94 18.75
C ARG A 99 -9.77 -7.46 17.42
N TYR A 100 -8.64 -8.00 17.02
CA TYR A 100 -8.11 -7.89 15.67
C TYR A 100 -8.41 -9.15 14.88
N VAL A 101 -8.91 -8.99 13.66
CA VAL A 101 -9.10 -10.07 12.70
C VAL A 101 -8.22 -9.76 11.49
N PHE A 102 -7.17 -10.54 11.34
CA PHE A 102 -6.25 -10.51 10.21
C PHE A 102 -6.78 -11.44 9.13
N SER A 103 -6.99 -10.89 7.94
CA SER A 103 -7.45 -11.60 6.74
C SER A 103 -6.62 -11.12 5.56
N SER A 104 -6.61 -11.86 4.45
CA SER A 104 -5.79 -11.50 3.28
C SER A 104 -6.03 -10.04 2.86
N GLY A 105 -4.97 -9.24 2.99
CA GLY A 105 -4.94 -7.82 2.71
C GLY A 105 -5.85 -6.90 3.53
N ARG A 106 -6.40 -7.35 4.67
CA ARG A 106 -7.22 -6.50 5.54
C ARG A 106 -7.12 -6.90 7.00
N VAL A 107 -7.00 -5.90 7.86
CA VAL A 107 -7.09 -6.06 9.32
C VAL A 107 -8.31 -5.31 9.83
N GLN A 108 -9.18 -6.00 10.57
CA GLN A 108 -10.33 -5.38 11.23
C GLN A 108 -10.10 -5.36 12.74
N ARG A 109 -10.15 -4.17 13.33
CA ARG A 109 -10.06 -3.93 14.77
C ARG A 109 -11.45 -3.61 15.31
N THR A 110 -11.87 -4.27 16.38
CA THR A 110 -13.17 -4.07 17.05
C THR A 110 -12.93 -3.86 18.54
N ILE A 111 -13.44 -2.76 19.11
CA ILE A 111 -13.31 -2.45 20.55
C ILE A 111 -14.60 -2.84 21.25
N GLY A 112 -14.49 -3.72 22.25
CA GLY A 112 -15.60 -4.29 23.02
C GLY A 112 -16.35 -5.39 22.28
N GLU A 113 -17.41 -5.87 22.91
CA GLU A 113 -18.29 -6.91 22.37
C GLU A 113 -19.67 -6.35 21.96
N GLY A 114 -20.31 -6.99 20.98
CA GLY A 114 -21.71 -6.74 20.64
C GLY A 114 -21.98 -5.94 19.36
N ARG A 115 -23.28 -5.79 19.04
CA ARG A 115 -23.77 -4.99 17.91
C ARG A 115 -23.64 -3.51 18.24
N GLY A 116 -22.69 -2.82 17.61
CA GLY A 116 -22.44 -1.39 17.81
C GLY A 116 -21.03 -1.06 18.31
N ALA A 117 -20.23 -2.09 18.63
CA ALA A 117 -18.82 -1.94 18.93
C ALA A 117 -18.10 -1.12 17.84
N PRO A 118 -17.29 -0.10 18.20
CA PRO A 118 -16.48 0.65 17.24
C PRO A 118 -15.61 -0.29 16.41
N ARG A 119 -15.63 -0.09 15.09
CA ARG A 119 -14.86 -0.88 14.12
C ARG A 119 -13.96 0.01 13.32
N GLU A 120 -12.70 -0.36 13.25
CA GLU A 120 -11.71 0.24 12.38
C GLU A 120 -11.18 -0.82 11.41
N ALA A 121 -10.94 -0.43 10.17
CA ALA A 121 -10.41 -1.33 9.15
C ALA A 121 -9.16 -0.73 8.52
N PHE A 122 -8.12 -1.55 8.43
CA PHE A 122 -6.85 -1.25 7.78
C PHE A 122 -6.79 -2.07 6.49
N VAL A 123 -6.69 -1.39 5.35
CA VAL A 123 -6.71 -2.01 4.02
C VAL A 123 -5.27 -2.08 3.50
N LEU A 124 -4.75 -3.29 3.35
CA LEU A 124 -3.36 -3.61 3.04
C LEU A 124 -3.32 -4.66 1.92
N PRO A 125 -3.80 -4.37 0.71
CA PRO A 125 -3.98 -5.39 -0.33
C PRO A 125 -2.65 -6.03 -0.73
N GLY A 126 -2.67 -7.35 -0.91
CA GLY A 126 -1.47 -8.13 -1.24
C GLY A 126 -0.51 -8.30 -0.06
N PHE A 127 -0.99 -8.16 1.18
CA PHE A 127 -0.23 -8.55 2.37
C PHE A 127 -0.84 -9.76 3.06
N ASP A 128 0.04 -10.65 3.50
CA ASP A 128 -0.22 -11.77 4.38
C ASP A 128 0.27 -11.45 5.79
N PHE A 129 -0.41 -12.04 6.77
CA PHE A 129 -0.18 -11.81 8.19
C PHE A 129 0.14 -13.14 8.85
N ASP A 130 1.20 -13.15 9.65
CA ASP A 130 1.56 -14.28 10.49
C ASP A 130 1.79 -13.77 11.92
N LEU A 131 1.14 -14.42 12.88
CA LEU A 131 1.13 -14.02 14.28
C LEU A 131 1.65 -15.17 15.12
N LEU A 132 2.77 -14.92 15.80
CA LEU A 132 3.41 -15.89 16.68
C LEU A 132 3.48 -15.30 18.10
N LYS A 133 2.95 -16.03 19.08
CA LYS A 133 3.15 -15.72 20.52
C LYS A 133 4.12 -16.75 21.08
N ASP A 134 5.21 -16.26 21.67
CA ASP A 134 6.26 -17.05 22.30
C ASP A 134 6.53 -16.48 23.70
N GLU A 135 6.15 -17.21 24.76
CA GLU A 135 6.24 -16.88 26.20
C GLU A 135 5.89 -15.43 26.60
N SER A 136 6.73 -14.45 26.23
CA SER A 136 6.61 -13.01 26.53
C SER A 136 6.62 -12.10 25.30
N LEU A 137 6.65 -12.67 24.10
CA LEU A 137 6.85 -11.96 22.84
C LEU A 137 5.68 -12.24 21.89
N LEU A 138 5.09 -11.18 21.38
CA LEU A 138 4.17 -11.25 20.26
C LEU A 138 4.91 -10.74 19.02
N ARG A 139 4.98 -11.59 18.00
CA ARG A 139 5.56 -11.27 16.71
C ARG A 139 4.43 -11.23 15.68
N LEU A 140 4.23 -10.06 15.10
CA LEU A 140 3.39 -9.89 13.92
C LEU A 140 4.32 -9.71 12.72
N THR A 141 4.32 -10.69 11.83
CA THR A 141 5.03 -10.60 10.56
C THR A 141 4.02 -10.23 9.47
N ILE A 142 4.32 -9.15 8.75
CA ILE A 142 3.50 -8.66 7.64
C ILE A 142 4.35 -8.79 6.36
N GLN A 143 3.93 -9.66 5.45
CA GLN A 143 4.67 -9.95 4.22
C GLN A 143 3.85 -9.58 3.01
N ARG A 144 4.45 -8.90 2.02
CA ARG A 144 3.77 -8.67 0.75
C ARG A 144 3.74 -9.98 -0.04
N ASP A 145 2.57 -10.47 -0.41
CA ASP A 145 2.40 -11.64 -1.27
C ASP A 145 3.08 -11.37 -2.62
N ALA A 146 4.09 -12.19 -2.93
CA ALA A 146 4.83 -12.10 -4.16
C ALA A 146 3.96 -12.35 -5.40
N ARG A 147 2.83 -13.06 -5.25
CA ARG A 147 1.94 -13.44 -6.36
C ARG A 147 1.20 -12.26 -6.98
N VAL A 148 0.87 -11.24 -6.19
CA VAL A 148 0.18 -10.02 -6.67
C VAL A 148 1.07 -9.20 -7.60
N THR A 149 2.38 -9.43 -7.60
CA THR A 149 3.33 -8.63 -8.41
C THR A 149 3.51 -9.19 -9.83
N ALA A 150 2.97 -10.38 -10.15
CA ALA A 150 3.23 -11.05 -11.42
C ALA A 150 2.35 -10.57 -12.59
N ASP A 151 1.13 -10.10 -12.33
CA ASP A 151 0.21 -9.64 -13.39
C ASP A 151 0.50 -8.20 -13.89
N ASP A 152 1.28 -7.42 -13.14
CA ASP A 152 1.57 -6.01 -13.46
C ASP A 152 2.94 -5.77 -14.12
N GLN A 153 3.70 -6.81 -14.48
CA GLN A 153 5.07 -6.64 -15.01
C GLN A 153 5.20 -6.89 -16.51
N PHE A 154 4.79 -5.89 -17.31
CA PHE A 154 5.61 -5.47 -18.44
C PHE A 154 6.58 -4.38 -17.92
N LEU A 155 7.85 -4.76 -17.73
CA LEU A 155 9.00 -3.91 -17.38
C LEU A 155 9.16 -3.51 -15.91
N ALA A 156 9.65 -4.43 -15.05
CA ALA A 156 10.88 -4.24 -14.28
C ALA A 156 11.06 -5.36 -13.23
N THR A 157 12.13 -6.14 -13.43
CA THR A 157 12.87 -6.89 -12.40
C THR A 157 13.01 -6.08 -11.10
N SER A 158 12.14 -6.32 -10.13
CA SER A 158 12.36 -5.90 -8.74
C SER A 158 11.94 -7.04 -7.82
N LYS A 159 12.93 -7.88 -7.53
CA LYS A 159 12.87 -9.02 -6.61
C LYS A 159 12.89 -8.52 -5.15
N ASN A 160 12.08 -7.52 -4.83
CA ASN A 160 12.13 -6.81 -3.56
C ASN A 160 10.91 -7.18 -2.71
N SER A 161 10.93 -8.40 -2.16
CA SER A 161 9.96 -8.84 -1.17
C SER A 161 10.15 -8.00 0.09
N ARG A 162 9.34 -6.94 0.26
CA ARG A 162 9.35 -6.13 1.48
C ARG A 162 8.67 -6.93 2.59
N ARG A 163 9.48 -7.42 3.52
CA ARG A 163 9.02 -8.04 4.77
C ARG A 163 9.07 -6.99 5.87
N PHE A 164 7.95 -6.77 6.54
CA PHE A 164 7.86 -5.94 7.74
C PHE A 164 7.70 -6.87 8.93
N GLU A 165 8.55 -6.73 9.94
CA GLU A 165 8.51 -7.53 11.15
C GLU A 165 8.31 -6.62 12.35
N PHE A 166 7.17 -6.78 13.02
CA PHE A 166 6.84 -6.06 14.24
C PHE A 166 7.04 -7.01 15.41
N VAL A 167 8.06 -6.73 16.21
CA VAL A 167 8.38 -7.49 17.41
C VAL A 167 7.99 -6.65 18.61
N ILE A 168 6.94 -7.07 19.31
CA ILE A 168 6.45 -6.38 20.51
C ILE A 168 6.66 -7.32 21.70
N ARG A 169 7.46 -6.87 22.67
CA ARG A 169 7.55 -7.54 23.97
C ARG A 169 6.31 -7.22 24.76
N ILE A 170 5.54 -8.24 25.11
CA ILE A 170 4.44 -8.10 26.05
C ILE A 170 5.09 -8.15 27.43
N GLY A 171 5.31 -6.97 28.01
CA GLY A 171 5.65 -6.89 29.41
C GLY A 171 4.44 -7.28 30.23
N VAL A 172 4.23 -8.58 30.45
CA VAL A 172 3.33 -9.02 31.53
C VAL A 172 3.99 -8.48 32.79
N PRO A 173 3.38 -7.54 33.53
CA PRO A 173 3.92 -7.16 34.83
C PRO A 173 4.04 -8.46 35.60
N ALA A 174 5.26 -8.80 36.04
CA ALA A 174 5.45 -9.94 36.90
C ALA A 174 4.53 -9.71 38.10
N VAL A 175 3.37 -10.38 38.10
CA VAL A 175 2.51 -10.41 39.27
C VAL A 175 3.41 -11.01 40.33
N GLU A 176 3.87 -10.15 41.22
CA GLU A 176 4.73 -10.51 42.33
C GLU A 176 4.12 -11.76 42.96
N ARG A 177 4.86 -12.87 42.88
CA ARG A 177 4.62 -14.06 43.69
C ARG A 177 4.83 -13.65 45.14
N ALA A 178 3.86 -12.95 45.71
CA ALA A 178 3.86 -12.48 47.10
C ALA A 178 3.27 -13.51 48.06
N GLU A 179 3.04 -14.77 47.63
CA GLU A 179 2.38 -15.79 48.45
C GLU A 179 3.25 -17.00 48.85
N GLU A 180 4.56 -16.98 48.63
CA GLU A 180 5.42 -18.13 48.99
C GLU A 180 6.46 -17.84 50.09
N ASP A 181 6.18 -16.89 50.99
CA ASP A 181 7.03 -16.63 52.17
C ASP A 181 6.23 -16.57 53.50
N GLN A 182 5.08 -17.26 53.58
CA GLN A 182 4.31 -17.44 54.83
C GLN A 182 4.07 -18.92 55.18
N ARG A 183 5.07 -19.80 55.03
CA ARG A 183 5.06 -21.13 55.67
C ARG A 183 6.38 -21.47 56.32
#